data_AF-A0A842V0H0-F1
#
_entry.id   AF-A0A842V0H0-F1
#
_cell.length_a   1.000
_cell.length_b   1.000
_cell.length_c   1.000
_cell.angle_alpha   90.00
_cell.angle_beta   90.00
_cell.angle_gamma   90.00
#
_symmetry.space_group_name_H-M   'P 1'
#
loop_
_entity.id
_entity.type
_entity.pdbx_description
1 polymer ?
#
loop_
_entity_poly.entity_id
_entity_poly.type
_entity_poly.pdbx_seq_one_letter_code
_entity_poly.pdbx_strand_id
1 'polypeptide(L)'
;MKTNLKKHEIVGLILVFFSWTCLGFGLYVIMWAVNRAVVFNSPDYLLKGWDFLLIPLFFGTAALLWVFGKVELQHLPAGKKR
;
A
#
# COMPACT_ATOMS: atom_id res chain seq x y z
N MET A 1 -6.30 3.79 34.02
CA MET A 1 -6.00 4.41 32.71
C MET A 1 -5.88 3.31 31.68
N LYS A 2 -6.76 3.32 30.67
CA LYS A 2 -7.10 2.17 29.81
C LYS A 2 -5.98 1.87 28.79
N THR A 3 -5.68 0.59 28.66
CA THR A 3 -4.70 -0.14 27.82
C THR A 3 -4.89 0.01 26.29
N ASN A 4 -5.29 1.18 25.79
CA ASN A 4 -5.50 1.38 24.35
C ASN A 4 -4.23 1.75 23.57
N LEU A 5 -3.16 2.22 24.22
CA LEU A 5 -1.89 2.56 23.54
C LEU A 5 -1.36 1.41 22.67
N LYS A 6 -1.31 0.19 23.21
CA LYS A 6 -0.82 -0.99 22.47
C LYS A 6 -1.70 -1.35 21.27
N LYS A 7 -3.00 -1.03 21.32
CA LYS A 7 -3.92 -1.33 20.21
C LYS A 7 -3.66 -0.40 19.02
N HIS A 8 -3.49 0.90 19.26
CA HIS A 8 -3.18 1.87 18.19
C HIS A 8 -1.84 1.57 17.51
N GLU A 9 -0.83 1.13 18.28
CA GLU A 9 0.46 0.70 17.73
C GLU A 9 0.33 -0.50 16.79
N ILE A 10 -0.38 -1.55 17.22
CA ILE A 10 -0.59 -2.77 16.43
C ILE A 10 -1.42 -2.45 15.18
N VAL A 11 -2.51 -1.68 15.34
CA VAL A 11 -3.36 -1.28 14.21
C VAL A 11 -2.59 -0.43 13.20
N GLY A 12 -1.81 0.55 13.68
CA GLY A 12 -0.96 1.38 12.84
C GLY A 12 0.09 0.58 12.07
N LEU A 13 0.79 -0.36 12.73
CA LEU A 13 1.76 -1.25 12.09
C LEU A 13 1.12 -2.17 11.05
N ILE A 14 -0.07 -2.73 11.34
CA ILE A 14 -0.81 -3.58 10.40
C ILE A 14 -1.24 -2.77 9.17
N LEU A 15 -1.75 -1.56 9.34
CA LEU A 15 -2.13 -0.67 8.25
C LEU A 15 -0.94 -0.32 7.36
N VAL A 16 0.20 -0.02 7.97
CA VAL A 16 1.46 0.22 7.25
C VAL A 16 1.88 -1.04 6.48
N PHE A 17 1.85 -2.21 7.10
CA PHE A 17 2.18 -3.47 6.43
C PHE A 17 1.30 -3.72 5.20
N PHE A 18 -0.02 -3.61 5.35
CA PHE A 18 -0.95 -3.77 4.23
C PHE A 18 -0.76 -2.74 3.13
N SER A 19 -0.42 -1.50 3.48
CA SER A 19 -0.06 -0.47 2.50
C SER A 19 1.13 -0.92 1.64
N TRP A 20 2.21 -1.38 2.26
CA TRP A 20 3.40 -1.84 1.52
C TRP A 20 3.11 -3.08 0.68
N THR A 21 2.28 -4.00 1.19
CA THR A 21 1.81 -5.14 0.40
C THR A 21 1.03 -4.70 -0.84
N CYS A 22 0.12 -3.72 -0.70
CA CYS A 22 -0.64 -3.18 -1.84
C CYS A 22 0.27 -2.47 -2.86
N LEU A 23 1.27 -1.71 -2.41
CA LEU A 23 2.27 -1.12 -3.30
C LEU A 23 3.07 -2.17 -4.06
N GLY A 24 3.51 -3.23 -3.36
CA GLY A 24 4.24 -4.34 -3.98
C GLY A 24 3.41 -5.04 -5.06
N PHE A 25 2.13 -5.31 -4.78
CA PHE A 25 1.21 -5.87 -5.76
C PHE A 25 0.99 -4.94 -6.96
N GLY A 26 0.76 -3.65 -6.72
CA GLY A 26 0.63 -2.66 -7.80
C GLY A 26 1.86 -2.61 -8.70
N LEU A 27 3.06 -2.63 -8.11
CA LEU A 27 4.31 -2.64 -8.85
C LEU A 27 4.51 -3.94 -9.65
N TYR A 28 4.17 -5.08 -9.05
CA TYR A 28 4.22 -6.39 -9.71
C TYR A 28 3.32 -6.42 -10.95
N VAL A 29 2.09 -5.91 -10.85
CA VAL A 29 1.15 -5.85 -12.00
C VAL A 29 1.71 -4.98 -13.12
N ILE A 30 2.32 -3.84 -12.80
CA ILE A 30 2.96 -2.96 -13.79
C ILE A 30 4.13 -3.69 -14.46
N MET A 31 5.05 -4.29 -13.67
CA MET A 31 6.18 -5.04 -14.22
C MET A 31 5.71 -6.20 -15.10
N TRP A 32 4.65 -6.90 -14.70
CA TRP A 32 4.05 -7.97 -15.49
C TRP A 32 3.46 -7.46 -16.81
N ALA A 33 2.77 -6.32 -16.80
CA ALA A 33 2.24 -5.70 -18.02
C ALA A 33 3.36 -5.26 -18.98
N VAL A 34 4.42 -4.62 -18.45
CA VAL A 34 5.59 -4.21 -19.23
C VAL A 34 6.30 -5.43 -19.81
N ASN A 35 6.53 -6.47 -19.00
CA ASN A 35 7.18 -7.69 -19.45
C ASN A 35 6.41 -8.39 -20.59
N ARG A 36 5.06 -8.45 -20.50
CA ARG A 36 4.22 -8.97 -21.59
C ARG A 36 4.39 -8.16 -22.88
N ALA A 37 4.38 -6.83 -22.79
CA ALA A 37 4.57 -5.97 -23.95
C ALA A 37 5.93 -6.20 -24.64
N VAL A 38 6.99 -6.43 -23.87
CA VAL A 38 8.32 -6.77 -24.38
C VAL A 38 8.34 -8.16 -25.02
N VAL A 39 7.81 -9.19 -24.33
CA VAL A 39 7.82 -10.58 -24.82
C VAL A 39 7.04 -10.76 -26.12
N PHE A 40 5.89 -10.10 -26.25
CA PHE A 40 5.06 -10.20 -27.45
C PHE A 40 5.39 -9.13 -28.50
N ASN A 41 6.41 -8.30 -28.25
CA ASN A 41 6.88 -7.20 -29.09
C ASN A 41 5.74 -6.35 -29.68
N SER A 42 4.70 -6.13 -28.87
CA SER A 42 3.52 -5.38 -29.28
C SER A 42 3.01 -4.51 -28.14
N PRO A 43 2.77 -3.21 -28.39
CA PRO A 43 2.21 -2.28 -27.41
C PRO A 43 0.76 -2.63 -27.06
N ASP A 44 0.11 -3.54 -27.80
CA ASP A 44 -1.21 -4.05 -27.46
C ASP A 44 -1.25 -4.83 -26.15
N TYR A 45 -0.11 -5.29 -25.64
CA TYR A 45 -0.04 -5.98 -24.34
C TYR A 45 0.37 -5.05 -23.20
N LEU A 46 0.61 -3.78 -23.51
CA LEU A 46 0.87 -2.73 -22.54
C LEU A 46 -0.48 -2.32 -21.92
N LEU A 47 -0.58 -2.45 -20.59
CA LEU A 47 -1.68 -1.99 -19.72
C LEU A 47 -3.04 -1.86 -20.43
N LYS A 48 -3.86 -2.92 -20.42
CA LYS A 48 -5.18 -2.89 -21.06
C LYS A 48 -6.32 -3.08 -20.07
N GLY A 49 -7.44 -2.42 -20.36
CA GLY A 49 -8.72 -2.65 -19.71
C GLY A 49 -8.64 -2.50 -18.19
N TRP A 50 -8.75 -3.62 -17.49
CA TRP A 50 -8.80 -3.69 -16.01
C TRP A 50 -7.50 -3.23 -15.34
N ASP A 51 -6.35 -3.32 -16.01
CA ASP A 51 -5.07 -2.88 -15.45
C ASP A 51 -5.08 -1.37 -15.12
N PHE A 52 -5.79 -0.56 -15.92
CA PHE A 52 -5.98 0.88 -15.68
C PHE A 52 -6.83 1.20 -14.45
N LEU A 53 -7.69 0.27 -14.02
CA LEU A 53 -8.47 0.41 -12.79
C LEU A 53 -7.70 -0.18 -11.59
N LEU A 54 -6.99 -1.29 -11.80
CA LEU A 54 -6.23 -1.98 -10.77
C LEU A 54 -5.08 -1.11 -10.24
N ILE A 55 -4.36 -0.39 -11.10
CA ILE A 55 -3.26 0.49 -10.68
C ILE A 55 -3.74 1.55 -9.68
N PRO A 56 -4.66 2.48 -10.02
CA PRO A 56 -5.11 3.49 -9.07
C PRO A 56 -5.83 2.87 -7.86
N LEU A 57 -6.45 1.69 -8.01
CA LEU A 57 -7.01 0.98 -6.86
C LEU A 57 -5.91 0.54 -5.88
N PHE A 58 -4.86 -0.16 -6.33
CA PHE A 58 -3.78 -0.64 -5.46
C PHE A 58 -2.91 0.49 -4.91
N PHE A 59 -2.53 1.46 -5.75
CA PHE A 59 -1.73 2.61 -5.32
C PHE A 59 -2.55 3.57 -4.45
N GLY A 60 -3.83 3.79 -4.76
CA GLY A 60 -4.73 4.65 -3.98
C GLY A 60 -5.08 4.03 -2.63
N THR A 61 -5.41 2.74 -2.58
CA THR A 61 -5.64 2.02 -1.32
C THR A 61 -4.38 1.98 -0.46
N ALA A 62 -3.22 1.74 -1.05
CA ALA A 62 -1.97 1.82 -0.32
C ALA A 62 -1.73 3.22 0.28
N ALA A 63 -1.91 4.29 -0.50
CA ALA A 63 -1.74 5.65 0.00
C ALA A 63 -2.68 5.95 1.17
N LEU A 64 -3.94 5.52 1.10
CA LEU A 64 -4.91 5.67 2.19
C LEU A 64 -4.48 4.89 3.44
N LEU A 65 -4.13 3.62 3.27
CA LEU A 65 -3.68 2.76 4.38
C LEU A 65 -2.40 3.29 5.03
N TRP A 66 -1.48 3.83 4.25
CA TRP A 66 -0.26 4.48 4.76
C TRP A 66 -0.58 5.71 5.60
N VAL A 67 -1.47 6.59 5.12
CA VAL A 67 -1.87 7.79 5.85
C VAL A 67 -2.57 7.41 7.15
N PHE A 68 -3.54 6.49 7.11
CA PHE A 68 -4.22 6.02 8.32
C PHE A 68 -3.26 5.33 9.30
N GLY A 69 -2.36 4.49 8.81
CA GLY A 69 -1.34 3.84 9.63
C GLY A 69 -0.42 4.85 10.31
N LYS A 70 0.02 5.90 9.59
CA LYS A 70 0.80 6.99 10.18
C LYS A 70 0.02 7.78 11.23
N VAL A 71 -1.25 8.09 10.97
CA VAL A 71 -2.10 8.81 11.93
C VAL A 71 -2.26 8.00 13.21
N GLU A 72 -2.53 6.68 13.11
CA GLU A 72 -2.64 5.79 14.28
C GLU A 72 -1.33 5.73 15.08
N LEU A 73 -0.17 5.66 14.40
CA LEU A 73 1.14 5.68 15.05
C LEU A 73 1.47 7.04 15.69
N GLN A 74 0.96 8.15 15.15
CA GLN A 74 1.14 9.48 15.73
C GLN A 74 0.27 9.74 16.97
N HIS A 75 -0.85 9.01 17.11
CA HIS A 75 -1.67 9.04 18.32
C HIS A 75 -1.06 8.27 19.49
N LEU A 76 0.09 7.60 19.28
CA LEU A 76 0.91 7.14 20.39
C LEU A 76 1.41 8.38 21.14
N PRO A 77 1.08 8.54 22.43
CA PRO A 77 1.64 9.63 23.20
C PRO A 77 3.14 9.44 23.14
N ALA A 78 3.84 10.44 22.60
CA ALA A 78 5.30 10.46 22.51
C ALA A 78 5.82 9.98 23.86
N GLY A 79 6.40 8.78 23.86
CA GLY A 79 6.89 8.15 25.07
C GLY A 79 7.71 9.20 25.78
N LYS A 80 7.28 9.54 26.99
CA LYS A 80 7.99 10.39 27.95
C LYS A 80 9.46 10.05 27.80
N LYS A 81 10.26 10.95 27.23
CA LYS A 81 11.71 10.83 27.15
C LYS A 81 12.19 10.33 28.52
N ARG A 82 12.62 9.08 28.59
CA ARG A 82 13.34 8.51 29.72
C ARG A 82 14.59 7.90 29.12
#